data_AF-A0A2D4TNE1-F1
#
_entry.id   AF-A0A2D4TNE1-F1
#
_cell.length_a   1.000
_cell.length_b   1.000
_cell.length_c   1.000
_cell.angle_alpha   90.00
_cell.angle_beta   90.00
_cell.angle_gamma   90.00
#
_symmetry.space_group_name_H-M   'P 1'
#
loop_
_entity.id
_entity.type
_entity.pdbx_description
1 polymer ?
#
loop_
_entity_poly.entity_id
_entity_poly.type
_entity_poly.pdbx_seq_one_letter_code
_entity_poly.pdbx_strand_id
1 'polypeptide(L)' 'DGAFASALMNALIHQGIFVRMPGVAPLNRCIRITAGLPWELEIFAETLPQALKEVRKTF' A
#
# COMPACT_ATOMS: atom_id res chain seq x y z
N ASP A 1 -0.45 -11.31 4.49
CA ASP A 1 -0.73 -12.32 3.45
C ASP A 1 -0.89 -11.61 2.09
N GLY A 2 -1.02 -12.36 0.99
CA GLY A 2 -1.09 -11.76 -0.35
C GLY A 2 -2.41 -11.04 -0.66
N ALA A 3 -3.53 -11.49 -0.11
CA ALA A 3 -4.83 -10.84 -0.32
C ALA A 3 -4.88 -9.48 0.40
N PHE A 4 -4.40 -9.43 1.64
CA PHE A 4 -4.27 -8.20 2.40
C PHE A 4 -3.30 -7.21 1.73
N ALA A 5 -2.15 -7.69 1.24
CA ALA A 5 -1.19 -6.84 0.53
C ALA A 5 -1.77 -6.25 -0.76
N SER A 6 -2.52 -7.06 -1.53
CA SER A 6 -3.21 -6.58 -2.73
C SER A 6 -4.31 -5.56 -2.40
N ALA A 7 -5.08 -5.78 -1.33
CA ALA A 7 -6.11 -4.84 -0.89
C ALA A 7 -5.50 -3.51 -0.44
N LEU A 8 -4.40 -3.56 0.33
CA LEU A 8 -3.66 -2.37 0.75
C LEU A 8 -3.07 -1.60 -0.43
N MET A 9 -2.50 -2.29 -1.41
CA MET A 9 -2.02 -1.66 -2.64
C MET A 9 -3.14 -0.90 -3.37
N ASN A 10 -4.31 -1.52 -3.51
CA ASN A 10 -5.46 -0.89 -4.17
C ASN A 10 -5.99 0.32 -3.38
N ALA A 11 -6.07 0.22 -2.05
CA ALA A 11 -6.49 1.34 -1.19
C ALA A 11 -5.53 2.54 -1.31
N LEU A 12 -4.21 2.29 -1.34
CA LEU A 12 -3.22 3.34 -1.59
C LEU A 12 -3.39 3.98 -2.97
N ILE A 13 -3.62 3.19 -4.03
CA ILE A 13 -3.85 3.69 -5.39
C ILE A 13 -5.10 4.57 -5.45
N HIS A 14 -6.21 4.17 -4.79
CA HIS A 14 -7.42 4.99 -4.72
C HIS A 14 -7.19 6.34 -4.02
N GLN A 15 -6.25 6.40 -3.09
CA GLN A 15 -5.85 7.63 -2.39
C GLN A 15 -4.75 8.40 -3.12
N GLY A 16 -4.42 8.03 -4.36
CA GLY A 16 -3.45 8.73 -5.20
C GLY A 16 -1.99 8.31 -4.99
N ILE A 17 -1.73 7.29 -4.15
CA ILE A 17 -0.39 6.76 -3.90
C ILE A 17 -0.11 5.57 -4.80
N PHE A 18 0.74 5.77 -5.81
CA PHE A 18 1.13 4.69 -6.70
C PHE A 18 2.24 3.81 -6.10
N VAL A 19 1.91 2.55 -5.83
CA VAL A 19 2.84 1.50 -5.36
C VAL A 19 2.68 0.23 -6.20
N ARG A 20 3.61 -0.73 -6.07
CA ARG A 20 3.56 -2.00 -6.80
C ARG A 20 3.64 -3.19 -5.85
N MET A 21 3.25 -4.36 -6.34
CA MET A 21 3.33 -5.64 -5.61
C MET A 21 3.96 -6.72 -6.51
N PRO A 22 4.82 -7.61 -5.98
CA PRO A 22 5.25 -8.80 -6.70
C PRO A 22 4.05 -9.73 -7.00
N GLY A 23 4.02 -10.35 -8.19
CA GLY A 23 2.87 -11.16 -8.62
C GLY A 23 2.84 -12.60 -8.09
N VAL A 24 3.93 -13.11 -7.50
CA VAL A 24 4.08 -14.53 -7.15
C VAL A 24 4.32 -14.75 -5.66
N ALA A 25 3.79 -15.86 -5.13
CA ALA A 25 4.04 -16.26 -3.74
C ALA A 25 5.50 -16.73 -3.53
N PRO A 26 6.10 -16.51 -2.35
CA PRO A 26 5.52 -15.83 -1.18
C PRO A 26 5.70 -14.30 -1.23
N LEU A 27 6.30 -13.73 -2.29
CA LEU A 27 6.65 -12.31 -2.38
C LEU A 27 5.44 -11.40 -2.51
N ASN A 28 4.33 -11.90 -3.07
CA ASN A 28 3.05 -11.19 -3.15
C ASN A 28 2.44 -10.83 -1.78
N ARG A 29 3.02 -11.28 -0.67
CA ARG A 29 2.67 -10.81 0.68
C ARG A 29 3.21 -9.42 1.02
N CYS A 30 4.04 -8.83 0.16
CA CYS A 30 4.71 -7.55 0.36
C CYS A 30 4.31 -6.55 -0.72
N ILE A 31 4.20 -5.27 -0.36
CA ILE A 31 4.19 -4.17 -1.33
C ILE A 31 5.60 -3.59 -1.47
N ARG A 32 5.89 -3.03 -2.64
CA ARG A 32 7.16 -2.36 -2.95
C ARG A 32 6.91 -0.87 -3.13
N ILE A 33 7.55 -0.09 -2.27
CA ILE A 33 7.49 1.37 -2.27
C ILE A 33 8.82 1.87 -2.82
N THR A 34 8.76 2.69 -3.86
CA THR A 34 9.94 3.41 -4.35
C THR A 34 10.17 4.60 -3.43
N ALA A 35 11.43 4.87 -3.07
CA ALA A 35 11.76 6.08 -2.32
C ALA A 35 11.40 7.32 -3.16
N GLY A 36 10.53 8.17 -2.61
CA GLY A 36 10.17 9.46 -3.19
C GLY A 36 10.97 10.61 -2.59
N LEU A 37 10.64 11.83 -3.01
CA LEU A 37 11.10 13.09 -2.45
C LEU A 37 10.55 13.28 -1.03
N PRO A 38 11.16 14.12 -0.18
CA PRO A 38 10.74 14.27 1.22
C PRO A 38 9.23 14.57 1.40
N TRP A 39 8.66 15.46 0.58
CA TRP A 39 7.23 15.77 0.64
C TRP A 39 6.34 14.62 0.17
N GLU A 40 6.81 13.77 -0.76
CA GLU A 40 6.06 12.57 -1.18
C GLU A 40 6.04 11.54 -0.04
N LEU A 41 7.12 11.44 0.73
CA LEU A 41 7.20 10.59 1.92
C LEU A 41 6.30 11.10 3.04
N GLU A 42 6.14 12.42 3.20
CA GLU A 42 5.18 13.01 4.14
C GLU A 42 3.74 12.68 3.76
N ILE A 43 3.36 12.88 2.49
CA ILE A 43 2.02 12.50 1.99
C ILE A 43 1.79 10.99 2.21
N PHE A 44 2.79 10.16 1.94
CA PHE A 44 2.68 8.72 2.17
C PHE A 44 2.52 8.37 3.65
N ALA A 45 3.30 9.00 4.55
CA ALA A 45 3.20 8.81 5.99
C ALA A 45 1.83 9.22 6.52
N GLU A 46 1.25 10.29 5.96
CA GLU A 46 -0.10 10.71 6.27
C GLU A 46 -1.15 9.72 5.77
N THR A 47 -1.01 9.18 4.55
CA THR A 47 -2.02 8.37 3.80
C THR A 47 -2.03 6.88 4.17
N LEU A 48 -0.87 6.30 4.51
CA LEU A 48 -0.73 4.87 4.81
C LEU A 48 -1.63 4.41 5.98
N PRO A 49 -1.76 5.14 7.10
CA PRO A 49 -2.66 4.78 8.18
C PRO A 49 -4.14 4.71 7.77
N GLN A 50 -4.64 5.60 6.91
CA GLN A 50 -6.04 5.57 6.46
C GLN A 50 -6.29 4.38 5.56
N ALA A 51 -5.39 4.10 4.61
CA ALA A 51 -5.46 2.91 3.76
C ALA A 51 -5.45 1.61 4.59
N LEU A 52 -4.59 1.52 5.61
CA LEU A 52 -4.58 0.38 6.53
C LEU A 52 -5.89 0.25 7.31
N LYS A 53 -6.45 1.37 7.80
CA LYS A 53 -7.72 1.38 8.53
C LYS A 53 -8.89 0.97 7.64
N GLU A 54 -8.89 1.39 6.38
CA GLU A 54 -9.88 1.00 5.38
C GLU A 54 -9.86 -0.51 5.15
N VAL A 55 -8.69 -1.06 4.82
CA VAL A 55 -8.54 -2.50 4.54
C VAL A 55 -8.88 -3.34 5.78
N ARG A 56 -8.43 -2.95 6.97
CA ARG A 56 -8.73 -3.68 8.22
C ARG A 56 -10.22 -3.77 8.57
N LYS A 57 -11.11 -2.98 7.96
CA LYS A 57 -12.56 -3.11 8.17
C LYS A 57 -13.17 -4.25 7.34
N THR A 58 -12.46 -4.71 6.31
CA THR A 58 -12.95 -5.67 5.32
C THR A 58 -12.31 -7.05 5.47
N PHE A 59 -11.32 -7.19 6.36
CA PHE A 59 -10.60 -8.43 6.70
C PHE A 59 -10.79 -8.74 8.18
#